data_AF-A0A2N2AB71-F1
#
_entry.id   AF-A0A2N2AB71-F1
#
_cell.length_a   1.000
_cell.length_b   1.000
_cell.length_c   1.000
_cell.angle_alpha   90.00
_cell.angle_beta   90.00
_cell.angle_gamma   90.00
#
_symmetry.space_group_name_H-M   'P 1'
#
loop_
_entity.id
_entity.type
_entity.pdbx_description
1 polymer ?
#
loop_
_entity_poly.entity_id
_entity_poly.type
_entity_poly.pdbx_seq_one_letter_code
_entity_poly.pdbx_strand_id
1 'polypeptide(L)'
;MNMKQTLMAAALTLTLLLPAPALCADQLLWLTDVRPARKTPATEQDHAAGTASAADEVDLPQSESKRLWLRRGDDPLRASYVAADAVAGEMHLLDRRGDRLPLVPGVKTAPFHVTVILEELGFYNAYLVERTVRFDTLRVDIAKFEVLKGTCCKKGIEQEQTRAFHDAELPLELVREHHPDEGLMTRITSGDEVVFTVLRHGRPVAGVPVTLTTQQGWRSIRESGADGRVAYTMLRDYFPSWHEFNRRHRDTFLVSASLEEETGGVYNDTAHRSVRYTTTLSGHYYPSSHDYRSYAWGLGLTLLVAAFGGTAIYLYRRRRVQPFKEVRFDEQA
;
A
#
# COMPACT_ATOMS: atom_id res chain seq x y z
N MET A 1 -44.02 23.48 70.79
CA MET A 1 -43.35 24.19 69.67
C MET A 1 -42.28 23.24 69.15
N ASN A 2 -42.51 22.61 67.98
CA ASN A 2 -41.75 21.46 67.48
C ASN A 2 -40.52 21.89 66.67
N MET A 3 -39.36 21.37 67.03
CA MET A 3 -38.11 21.51 66.28
C MET A 3 -37.87 20.21 65.48
N LYS A 4 -38.00 20.29 64.15
CA LYS A 4 -37.89 19.16 63.23
C LYS A 4 -36.43 18.84 62.90
N GLN A 5 -36.08 17.57 63.06
CA GLN A 5 -34.89 16.91 62.53
C GLN A 5 -34.94 16.86 61.00
N THR A 6 -33.81 17.11 60.33
CA THR A 6 -33.62 16.78 58.91
C THR A 6 -32.25 16.12 58.76
N LEU A 7 -32.24 14.79 58.60
CA LEU A 7 -31.07 13.99 58.24
C LEU A 7 -31.08 13.83 56.71
N MET A 8 -30.07 14.40 56.04
CA MET A 8 -29.81 14.18 54.62
C MET A 8 -28.98 12.92 54.43
N ALA A 9 -29.52 11.93 53.73
CA ALA A 9 -28.79 10.76 53.24
C ALA A 9 -28.17 11.11 51.87
N ALA A 10 -26.84 11.19 51.82
CA ALA A 10 -26.09 11.32 50.58
C ALA A 10 -25.76 9.90 50.05
N ALA A 11 -26.44 9.48 48.99
CA ALA A 11 -26.14 8.25 48.28
C ALA A 11 -24.97 8.49 47.31
N LEU A 12 -23.76 8.10 47.72
CA LEU A 12 -22.56 8.12 46.89
C LEU A 12 -22.60 6.92 45.92
N THR A 13 -22.91 7.18 44.66
CA THR A 13 -22.95 6.13 43.62
C THR A 13 -21.54 5.96 43.06
N LEU A 14 -20.81 4.97 43.57
CA LEU A 14 -19.46 4.62 43.12
C LEU A 14 -19.54 3.80 41.83
N THR A 15 -19.45 4.48 40.68
CA THR A 15 -19.39 3.86 39.36
C THR A 15 -18.03 3.16 39.20
N LEU A 16 -17.99 1.84 39.37
CA LEU A 16 -16.83 1.01 39.05
C LEU A 16 -16.55 1.10 37.53
N LEU A 17 -15.55 1.91 37.16
CA LEU A 17 -14.87 1.78 35.87
C LEU A 17 -14.09 0.47 35.88
N LEU A 18 -14.73 -0.61 35.44
CA LEU A 18 -14.01 -1.80 35.03
C LEU A 18 -13.10 -1.41 33.86
N PRO A 19 -11.79 -1.73 33.89
CA PRO A 19 -10.96 -1.58 32.71
C PRO A 19 -11.58 -2.46 31.62
N ALA A 20 -12.06 -1.83 30.54
CA ALA A 20 -12.36 -2.56 29.34
C ALA A 20 -11.12 -3.39 29.03
N PRO A 21 -11.22 -4.72 28.87
CA PRO A 21 -10.08 -5.49 28.38
C PRO A 21 -9.67 -4.76 27.12
N ALA A 22 -8.42 -4.27 27.09
CA ALA A 22 -7.83 -3.82 25.85
C ALA A 22 -7.95 -5.02 24.93
N LEU A 23 -8.99 -5.00 24.08
CA LEU A 23 -9.17 -5.93 22.99
C LEU A 23 -7.83 -5.89 22.31
N CYS A 24 -7.02 -6.94 22.47
CA CYS A 24 -5.78 -7.10 21.74
C CYS A 24 -6.19 -6.97 20.28
N ALA A 25 -6.03 -5.77 19.74
CA ALA A 25 -6.43 -5.46 18.39
C ALA A 25 -5.75 -6.50 17.52
N ASP A 26 -6.55 -7.18 16.71
CA ASP A 26 -6.08 -8.32 15.96
C ASP A 26 -4.94 -7.85 15.06
N GLN A 27 -3.70 -8.17 15.42
CA GLN A 27 -2.55 -7.68 14.68
C GLN A 27 -2.42 -8.50 13.42
N LEU A 28 -2.73 -7.86 12.28
CA LEU A 28 -2.66 -8.48 10.97
C LEU A 28 -1.23 -8.93 10.66
N LEU A 29 -1.09 -10.14 10.14
CA LEU A 29 0.15 -10.61 9.52
C LEU A 29 0.09 -10.33 8.03
N TRP A 30 1.19 -9.84 7.45
CA TRP A 30 1.29 -9.58 6.02
C TRP A 30 2.74 -9.62 5.55
N LEU A 31 2.93 -10.02 4.29
CA LEU A 31 4.23 -10.10 3.63
C LEU A 31 4.54 -8.80 2.89
N THR A 32 5.81 -8.41 2.82
CA THR A 32 6.29 -7.24 2.07
C THR A 32 7.65 -7.52 1.43
N ASP A 33 7.98 -6.83 0.35
CA ASP A 33 9.34 -6.78 -0.22
C ASP A 33 10.14 -5.56 0.26
N VAL A 34 9.64 -4.83 1.27
CA VAL A 34 10.36 -3.71 1.89
C VAL A 34 11.28 -4.25 2.98
N ARG A 35 12.57 -4.03 2.78
CA ARG A 35 13.61 -4.44 3.72
C ARG A 35 13.54 -3.63 5.03
N PRO A 36 13.78 -4.26 6.19
CA PRO A 36 13.98 -3.52 7.44
C PRO A 36 15.11 -2.51 7.30
N ALA A 37 14.83 -1.26 7.69
CA ALA A 37 15.85 -0.21 7.71
C ALA A 37 17.05 -0.66 8.55
N ARG A 38 18.24 -0.68 7.95
CA ARG A 38 19.48 -0.82 8.73
C ARG A 38 19.59 0.42 9.60
N LYS A 39 19.69 0.26 10.92
CA LYS A 39 20.13 1.33 11.81
C LYS A 39 21.60 1.61 11.50
N THR A 40 21.88 2.40 10.48
CA THR A 40 23.21 2.99 10.32
C THR A 40 23.37 3.98 11.48
N PRO A 41 24.46 3.94 12.26
CA PRO A 41 24.73 4.99 13.22
C PRO A 41 24.74 6.32 12.48
N ALA A 42 23.93 7.27 12.94
CA ALA A 42 23.81 8.58 12.33
C ALA A 42 25.17 9.29 12.42
N THR A 43 25.96 9.25 11.34
CA THR A 43 27.08 10.16 11.17
C THR A 43 26.50 11.51 10.73
N GLU A 44 26.59 12.47 11.63
CA GLU A 44 26.17 13.85 11.52
C GLU A 44 27.09 14.60 10.53
N GLN A 45 27.01 14.29 9.23
CA GLN A 45 27.63 15.06 8.13
C GLN A 45 27.27 14.42 6.78
N ASP A 46 26.12 14.76 6.23
CA ASP A 46 25.88 14.65 4.79
C ASP A 46 24.87 15.75 4.38
N HIS A 47 25.41 16.94 4.18
CA HIS A 47 24.74 17.96 3.40
C HIS A 47 25.08 17.72 1.93
N ALA A 48 24.04 17.67 1.08
CA ALA A 48 24.10 17.67 -0.39
C ALA A 48 24.42 16.33 -1.10
N ALA A 49 23.53 15.35 -0.96
CA ALA A 49 23.16 14.46 -2.08
C ALA A 49 21.77 13.87 -1.77
N GLY A 50 20.89 13.83 -2.78
CA GLY A 50 19.47 13.51 -2.63
C GLY A 50 19.20 12.28 -1.79
N THR A 51 18.29 12.43 -0.83
CA THR A 51 17.81 11.41 0.10
C THR A 51 17.08 10.29 -0.64
N ALA A 52 17.85 9.37 -1.24
CA ALA A 52 17.43 7.98 -1.33
C ALA A 52 17.65 7.42 0.08
N SER A 53 16.59 7.36 0.87
CA SER A 53 16.68 6.74 2.18
C SER A 53 17.22 5.31 2.00
N ALA A 54 18.12 4.86 2.88
CA ALA A 54 18.68 3.51 2.87
C ALA A 54 17.61 2.39 3.08
N ALA A 55 16.33 2.74 3.08
CA ALA A 55 15.17 1.84 3.13
C ALA A 55 14.63 1.43 1.74
N ASP A 56 15.13 2.00 0.64
CA ASP A 56 14.60 1.77 -0.73
C ASP A 56 15.41 0.77 -1.59
N GLU A 57 16.33 0.00 -1.01
CA GLU A 57 17.00 -1.10 -1.75
C GLU A 57 16.03 -2.28 -1.91
N VAL A 58 15.16 -2.16 -2.91
CA VAL A 58 14.15 -3.14 -3.31
C VAL A 58 14.71 -4.01 -4.42
N ASP A 59 14.39 -5.31 -4.39
CA ASP A 59 14.74 -6.22 -5.48
C ASP A 59 14.09 -5.74 -6.78
N LEU A 60 14.93 -5.41 -7.77
CA LEU A 60 14.47 -4.97 -9.09
C LEU A 60 13.54 -6.03 -9.71
N PRO A 61 12.54 -5.64 -10.52
CA PRO A 61 11.65 -6.58 -11.20
C PRO A 61 12.39 -7.67 -12.01
N GLN A 62 13.62 -7.40 -12.44
CA GLN A 62 14.47 -8.30 -13.22
C GLN A 62 15.20 -9.36 -12.39
N SER A 63 15.20 -9.24 -11.05
CA SER A 63 15.92 -10.16 -10.19
C SER A 63 15.34 -11.58 -10.27
N GLU A 64 16.22 -12.58 -10.35
CA GLU A 64 15.84 -14.00 -10.32
C GLU A 64 15.42 -14.47 -8.92
N SER A 65 15.84 -13.74 -7.89
CA SER A 65 15.42 -13.98 -6.52
C SER A 65 14.83 -12.72 -5.92
N LYS A 66 13.80 -12.88 -5.10
CA LYS A 66 13.20 -11.81 -4.32
C LYS A 66 13.16 -12.19 -2.85
N ARG A 67 13.31 -11.20 -1.98
CA ARG A 67 13.15 -11.39 -0.54
C ARG A 67 11.82 -10.82 -0.09
N LEU A 68 11.12 -11.59 0.73
CA LEU A 68 9.91 -11.16 1.39
C LEU A 68 10.10 -11.22 2.88
N TRP A 69 9.66 -10.18 3.58
CA TRP A 69 9.69 -10.04 5.02
C TRP A 69 8.28 -10.12 5.57
N LEU A 70 8.13 -10.74 6.74
CA LEU A 70 6.86 -10.79 7.45
C LEU A 70 6.73 -9.60 8.40
N ARG A 71 5.59 -8.92 8.34
CA ARG A 71 5.23 -7.81 9.22
C ARG A 71 3.96 -8.12 10.01
N ARG A 72 3.84 -7.48 11.17
CA ARG A 72 2.72 -7.58 12.10
C ARG A 72 2.21 -6.19 12.47
N GLY A 73 0.91 -5.98 12.30
CA GLY A 73 0.21 -4.71 12.49
C GLY A 73 -0.57 -4.31 11.24
N ASP A 74 -1.58 -3.46 11.44
CA ASP A 74 -2.52 -3.01 10.39
C ASP A 74 -2.15 -1.65 9.76
N ASP A 75 -1.16 -0.95 10.31
CA ASP A 75 -0.59 0.30 9.79
C ASP A 75 0.71 0.00 9.02
N PRO A 76 0.76 0.13 7.69
CA PRO A 76 1.95 -0.20 6.90
C PRO A 76 3.20 0.62 7.26
N LEU A 77 3.06 1.84 7.79
CA LEU A 77 4.20 2.64 8.22
C LEU A 77 4.74 2.18 9.58
N ARG A 78 3.85 1.78 10.49
CA ARG A 78 4.21 1.43 11.89
C ARG A 78 4.34 -0.06 12.18
N ALA A 79 3.90 -0.94 11.26
CA ALA A 79 3.92 -2.38 11.49
C ALA A 79 5.35 -2.88 11.77
N SER A 80 5.47 -3.79 12.74
CA SER A 80 6.77 -4.31 13.15
C SER A 80 7.16 -5.52 12.31
N TYR A 81 8.45 -5.73 12.07
CA TYR A 81 8.94 -6.95 11.47
C TYR A 81 8.85 -8.11 12.48
N VAL A 82 8.44 -9.29 12.00
CA VAL A 82 8.28 -10.47 12.84
C VAL A 82 9.62 -11.18 13.02
N ALA A 83 9.91 -11.65 14.23
CA ALA A 83 11.09 -12.46 14.52
C ALA A 83 10.93 -13.89 13.97
N ALA A 84 12.03 -14.53 13.57
CA ALA A 84 11.97 -15.82 12.87
C ALA A 84 11.44 -16.98 13.72
N ASP A 85 11.61 -16.91 15.04
CA ASP A 85 11.10 -17.87 16.03
C ASP A 85 9.62 -17.66 16.38
N ALA A 86 9.03 -16.52 15.99
CA ALA A 86 7.64 -16.19 16.25
C ALA A 86 6.69 -16.60 15.11
N VAL A 87 7.21 -17.25 14.07
CA VAL A 87 6.43 -17.73 12.92
C VAL A 87 6.15 -19.22 13.11
N ALA A 88 4.88 -19.61 13.07
CA ALA A 88 4.42 -20.99 13.26
C ALA A 88 3.72 -21.56 12.02
N GLY A 89 3.64 -20.79 10.94
CA GLY A 89 2.88 -21.13 9.74
C GLY A 89 3.67 -21.81 8.64
N GLU A 90 2.93 -22.37 7.69
CA GLU A 90 3.46 -22.93 6.46
C GLU A 90 3.59 -21.84 5.41
N MET A 91 4.66 -21.86 4.63
CA MET A 91 4.86 -20.96 3.52
C MET A 91 5.01 -21.69 2.21
N HIS A 92 4.36 -21.17 1.18
CA HIS A 92 4.47 -21.68 -0.17
C HIS A 92 4.42 -20.55 -1.21
N LEU A 93 5.01 -20.83 -2.35
CA LEU A 93 4.87 -20.06 -3.58
C LEU A 93 3.89 -20.81 -4.47
N LEU A 94 2.88 -20.11 -4.94
CA LEU A 94 2.08 -20.56 -6.07
C LEU A 94 2.74 -20.04 -7.34
N ASP A 95 3.22 -20.95 -8.16
CA ASP A 95 3.88 -20.61 -9.42
C ASP A 95 2.87 -20.28 -10.54
N ARG A 96 3.38 -19.97 -11.73
CA ARG A 96 2.55 -19.61 -12.88
C ARG A 96 1.69 -20.75 -13.44
N ARG A 97 2.08 -22.00 -13.15
CA ARG A 97 1.37 -23.23 -13.55
C ARG A 97 0.27 -23.57 -12.54
N GLY A 98 0.32 -22.95 -11.36
CA GLY A 98 -0.58 -23.23 -10.25
C GLY A 98 -0.04 -24.28 -9.30
N ASP A 99 1.24 -24.64 -9.41
CA ASP A 99 1.89 -25.60 -8.53
C ASP A 99 2.33 -24.90 -7.24
N ARG A 100 2.16 -25.58 -6.10
CA ARG A 100 2.65 -25.12 -4.81
C ARG A 100 4.07 -25.59 -4.57
N LEU A 101 4.98 -24.63 -4.46
CA LEU A 101 6.37 -24.86 -4.14
C LEU A 101 6.60 -24.43 -2.67
N PRO A 102 7.07 -25.32 -1.79
CA PRO A 102 7.33 -24.96 -0.40
C PRO A 102 8.42 -23.88 -0.32
N LEU A 103 8.21 -22.86 0.51
CA LEU A 103 9.19 -21.82 0.76
C LEU A 103 9.90 -22.09 2.08
N VAL A 104 11.23 -22.17 2.01
CA VAL A 104 12.06 -22.34 3.19
C VAL A 104 12.43 -20.96 3.74
N PRO A 105 12.15 -20.69 5.03
CA PRO A 105 12.64 -19.49 5.72
C PRO A 105 14.15 -19.33 5.54
N GLY A 106 14.60 -18.08 5.35
CA GLY A 106 16.02 -17.76 5.44
C GLY A 106 16.57 -18.21 6.81
N VAL A 107 17.88 -18.49 6.87
CA VAL A 107 18.59 -18.84 8.11
C VAL A 107 18.11 -17.95 9.25
N LYS A 108 17.82 -18.52 10.45
CA LYS A 108 17.25 -17.91 11.68
C LYS A 108 17.87 -16.56 12.07
N THR A 109 17.65 -15.55 11.26
CA THR A 109 18.16 -14.19 11.40
C THR A 109 16.92 -13.34 11.58
N ALA A 110 16.88 -12.59 12.67
CA ALA A 110 15.83 -11.61 12.86
C ALA A 110 16.13 -10.40 11.95
N PRO A 111 15.15 -9.91 11.19
CA PRO A 111 13.76 -10.36 11.11
C PRO A 111 13.50 -11.49 10.09
N PHE A 112 12.38 -12.20 10.29
CA PHE A 112 11.91 -13.28 9.43
C PHE A 112 11.82 -12.82 7.98
N HIS A 113 12.40 -13.63 7.10
CA HIS A 113 12.28 -13.45 5.66
C HIS A 113 12.34 -14.80 4.94
N VAL A 114 11.80 -14.83 3.73
CA VAL A 114 11.95 -15.92 2.76
C VAL A 114 12.59 -15.37 1.50
N THR A 115 13.34 -16.23 0.81
CA THR A 115 13.81 -15.93 -0.55
C THR A 115 12.99 -16.75 -1.53
N VAL A 116 12.33 -16.07 -2.46
CA VAL A 116 11.57 -16.65 -3.57
C VAL A 116 12.44 -16.65 -4.81
N ILE A 117 12.58 -17.81 -5.45
CA ILE A 117 13.28 -17.95 -6.73
C ILE A 117 12.22 -17.95 -7.83
N LEU A 118 12.42 -17.12 -8.85
CA LEU A 118 11.47 -16.88 -9.92
C LEU A 118 12.10 -17.31 -11.24
N GLU A 119 11.69 -18.45 -11.78
CA GLU A 119 12.29 -19.01 -12.99
C GLU A 119 11.83 -18.25 -14.25
N GLU A 120 10.53 -18.04 -14.39
CA GLU A 120 9.90 -17.48 -15.58
C GLU A 120 9.43 -16.04 -15.36
N LEU A 121 9.25 -15.28 -16.45
CA LEU A 121 8.60 -13.97 -16.38
C LEU A 121 7.13 -14.12 -16.01
N GLY A 122 6.61 -13.23 -15.17
CA GLY A 122 5.20 -13.20 -14.80
C GLY A 122 4.98 -12.89 -13.32
N PHE A 123 3.72 -13.02 -12.92
CA PHE A 123 3.30 -12.91 -11.53
C PHE A 123 3.36 -14.27 -10.82
N TYR A 124 3.68 -14.24 -9.54
CA TYR A 124 3.75 -15.35 -8.59
C TYR A 124 3.01 -14.94 -7.31
N ASN A 125 2.48 -15.87 -6.53
CA ASN A 125 1.85 -15.52 -5.25
C ASN A 125 2.56 -16.25 -4.11
N ALA A 126 3.13 -15.50 -3.19
CA ALA A 126 3.71 -16.06 -1.97
C ALA A 126 2.68 -16.00 -0.85
N TYR A 127 2.58 -17.10 -0.10
CA TYR A 127 1.65 -17.25 1.00
C TYR A 127 2.38 -17.64 2.28
N LEU A 128 1.85 -17.15 3.40
CA LEU A 128 2.02 -17.71 4.73
C LEU A 128 0.63 -18.03 5.27
N VAL A 129 0.44 -19.26 5.77
CA VAL A 129 -0.79 -19.70 6.42
C VAL A 129 -0.48 -20.08 7.87
N GLU A 130 -0.99 -19.29 8.81
CA GLU A 130 -0.91 -19.57 10.25
C GLU A 130 -2.27 -20.00 10.80
N ARG A 131 -2.25 -21.03 11.65
CA ARG A 131 -3.44 -21.55 12.32
C ARG A 131 -3.19 -21.66 13.82
N THR A 132 -4.00 -20.98 14.62
CA THR A 132 -3.88 -21.00 16.08
C THR A 132 -5.25 -20.98 16.74
N VAL A 133 -5.46 -21.76 17.81
CA VAL A 133 -6.68 -21.67 18.61
C VAL A 133 -6.48 -20.66 19.74
N ARG A 134 -7.38 -19.67 19.85
CA ARG A 134 -7.41 -18.69 20.94
C ARG A 134 -8.84 -18.42 21.35
N PHE A 135 -9.14 -18.52 22.65
CA PHE A 135 -10.47 -18.22 23.22
C PHE A 135 -11.61 -18.95 22.49
N ASP A 136 -11.49 -20.28 22.33
CA ASP A 136 -12.43 -21.12 21.58
C ASP A 136 -12.62 -20.76 20.10
N THR A 137 -11.79 -19.87 19.54
CA THR A 137 -11.81 -19.52 18.12
C THR A 137 -10.56 -20.08 17.44
N LEU A 138 -10.73 -20.90 16.40
CA LEU A 138 -9.64 -21.23 15.49
C LEU A 138 -9.39 -20.02 14.59
N ARG A 139 -8.21 -19.45 14.67
CA ARG A 139 -7.78 -18.37 13.80
C ARG A 139 -6.97 -18.93 12.67
N VAL A 140 -7.31 -18.51 11.46
CA VAL A 140 -6.59 -18.85 10.23
C VAL A 140 -6.16 -17.54 9.57
N ASP A 141 -4.91 -17.18 9.76
CA ASP A 141 -4.31 -15.95 9.25
C ASP A 141 -3.51 -16.27 7.98
N ILE A 142 -3.87 -15.62 6.87
CA ILE A 142 -3.31 -15.85 5.53
C ILE A 142 -2.66 -14.56 5.05
N ALA A 143 -1.34 -14.52 5.04
CA ALA A 143 -0.59 -13.39 4.51
C ALA A 143 -0.15 -13.69 3.08
N LYS A 144 -0.67 -12.92 2.11
CA LYS A 144 -0.36 -13.03 0.68
C LYS A 144 0.49 -11.86 0.21
N PHE A 145 1.42 -12.14 -0.69
CA PHE A 145 2.10 -11.11 -1.47
C PHE A 145 2.23 -11.55 -2.93
N GLU A 146 1.90 -10.63 -3.84
CA GLU A 146 2.06 -10.85 -5.27
C GLU A 146 3.48 -10.47 -5.69
N VAL A 147 4.22 -11.44 -6.18
CA VAL A 147 5.63 -11.33 -6.54
C VAL A 147 5.74 -11.27 -8.06
N LEU A 148 6.45 -10.26 -8.58
CA LEU A 148 6.56 -10.05 -10.02
C LEU A 148 7.99 -10.25 -10.52
N LYS A 149 8.19 -11.14 -11.50
CA LYS A 149 9.41 -11.17 -12.32
C LYS A 149 9.11 -10.56 -13.69
N GLY A 150 9.80 -9.48 -14.02
CA GLY A 150 9.60 -8.75 -15.28
C GLY A 150 10.92 -8.39 -15.95
N THR A 151 10.88 -8.05 -17.25
CA THR A 151 12.04 -7.53 -17.98
C THR A 151 11.66 -6.37 -18.90
N CYS A 152 12.55 -5.39 -19.07
CA CYS A 152 12.36 -4.31 -20.05
C CYS A 152 12.78 -4.73 -21.47
N CYS A 153 13.43 -5.89 -21.62
CA CYS A 153 14.06 -6.31 -22.86
C CYS A 153 13.11 -7.14 -23.76
N LYS A 154 12.02 -7.70 -23.21
CA LYS A 154 11.05 -8.49 -23.98
C LYS A 154 9.90 -7.58 -24.43
N LYS A 155 9.70 -7.47 -25.74
CA LYS A 155 8.50 -6.86 -26.35
C LYS A 155 7.44 -7.94 -26.53
N GLY A 156 6.18 -7.61 -26.28
CA GLY A 156 5.07 -8.57 -26.35
C GLY A 156 5.06 -9.50 -25.14
N ILE A 157 4.41 -9.03 -24.08
CA ILE A 157 4.09 -9.86 -22.92
C ILE A 157 2.83 -10.65 -23.28
N GLU A 158 2.90 -11.97 -23.11
CA GLU A 158 1.74 -12.83 -23.33
C GLU A 158 0.72 -12.59 -22.20
N GLN A 159 -0.57 -12.62 -22.52
CA GLN A 159 -1.63 -12.40 -21.52
C GLN A 159 -1.56 -13.41 -20.37
N GLU A 160 -1.09 -14.62 -20.62
CA GLU A 160 -0.87 -15.63 -19.57
C GLU A 160 0.24 -15.26 -18.57
N GLN A 161 1.14 -14.36 -18.94
CA GLN A 161 2.19 -13.84 -18.04
C GLN A 161 1.64 -12.74 -17.12
N THR A 162 0.52 -12.11 -17.49
CA THR A 162 -0.10 -11.00 -16.75
C THR A 162 -1.43 -11.37 -16.12
N ARG A 163 -1.86 -12.64 -16.20
CA ARG A 163 -3.09 -13.08 -15.54
C ARG A 163 -2.93 -13.08 -14.01
N ALA A 164 -3.97 -12.66 -13.31
CA ALA A 164 -4.11 -12.97 -11.89
C ALA A 164 -4.44 -14.46 -11.73
N PHE A 165 -3.94 -15.08 -10.66
CA PHE A 165 -4.25 -16.45 -10.28
C PHE A 165 -4.40 -16.53 -8.76
N HIS A 166 -4.97 -17.62 -8.30
CA HIS A 166 -5.43 -17.79 -6.93
C HIS A 166 -5.24 -19.24 -6.49
N ASP A 167 -5.29 -19.48 -5.20
CA ASP A 167 -5.13 -20.79 -4.59
C ASP A 167 -6.48 -21.31 -4.08
N ALA A 168 -7.12 -22.18 -4.86
CA ALA A 168 -8.47 -22.65 -4.58
C ALA A 168 -8.59 -23.48 -3.29
N GLU A 169 -7.49 -24.01 -2.73
CA GLU A 169 -7.57 -24.74 -1.46
C GLU A 169 -7.45 -23.83 -0.23
N LEU A 170 -7.11 -22.54 -0.39
CA LEU A 170 -7.14 -21.59 0.72
C LEU A 170 -8.59 -21.31 1.15
N PRO A 171 -8.85 -21.27 2.46
CA PRO A 171 -10.20 -21.05 2.96
C PRO A 171 -10.69 -19.61 2.77
N LEU A 172 -9.79 -18.64 2.66
CA LEU A 172 -10.11 -17.26 2.34
C LEU A 172 -8.92 -16.63 1.61
N GLU A 173 -9.18 -15.88 0.54
CA GLU A 173 -8.12 -15.26 -0.25
C GLU A 173 -8.56 -13.91 -0.83
N LEU A 174 -7.63 -12.95 -0.87
CA LEU A 174 -7.74 -11.74 -1.68
C LEU A 174 -6.97 -11.90 -2.98
N VAL A 175 -7.61 -11.62 -4.11
CA VAL A 175 -6.98 -11.62 -5.43
C VAL A 175 -7.12 -10.24 -6.03
N ARG A 176 -6.00 -9.61 -6.40
CA ARG A 176 -6.04 -8.36 -7.16
C ARG A 176 -6.39 -8.67 -8.61
N GLU A 177 -7.34 -7.94 -9.16
CA GLU A 177 -7.61 -7.99 -10.59
C GLU A 177 -6.57 -7.14 -11.33
N HIS A 178 -6.03 -7.70 -12.40
CA HIS A 178 -5.08 -6.98 -13.25
C HIS A 178 -5.84 -6.26 -14.35
N HIS A 179 -5.41 -5.04 -14.69
CA HIS A 179 -6.01 -4.35 -15.82
C HIS A 179 -5.71 -5.08 -17.14
N PRO A 180 -6.60 -5.01 -18.14
CA PRO A 180 -6.38 -5.66 -19.43
C PRO A 180 -5.07 -5.24 -20.14
N ASP A 181 -4.61 -4.02 -19.88
CA ASP A 181 -3.38 -3.43 -20.41
C ASP A 181 -2.21 -3.47 -19.39
N GLU A 182 -2.39 -4.16 -18.28
CA GLU A 182 -1.34 -4.35 -17.28
C GLU A 182 -0.22 -5.26 -17.81
N GLY A 183 1.00 -4.73 -17.88
CA GLY A 183 2.21 -5.47 -18.22
C GLY A 183 3.08 -5.75 -17.00
N LEU A 184 4.19 -6.48 -17.20
CA LEU A 184 5.15 -6.82 -16.13
C LEU A 184 5.98 -5.65 -15.59
N MET A 185 5.65 -4.42 -15.98
CA MET A 185 6.28 -3.17 -15.53
C MET A 185 5.24 -2.10 -15.18
N THR A 186 3.95 -2.43 -15.28
CA THR A 186 2.89 -1.51 -14.90
C THR A 186 2.99 -1.26 -13.39
N ARG A 187 2.75 0.00 -13.02
CA ARG A 187 2.77 0.45 -11.64
C ARG A 187 1.40 0.98 -11.32
N ILE A 188 0.85 0.59 -10.18
CA ILE A 188 -0.32 1.24 -9.62
C ILE A 188 0.09 2.65 -9.22
N THR A 189 -0.71 3.64 -9.56
CA THR A 189 -0.49 5.04 -9.24
C THR A 189 -1.68 5.63 -8.48
N SER A 190 -1.45 6.73 -7.77
CA SER A 190 -2.55 7.47 -7.16
C SER A 190 -3.54 7.91 -8.24
N GLY A 191 -4.82 7.71 -8.00
CA GLY A 191 -5.91 7.94 -8.96
C GLY A 191 -6.35 6.67 -9.68
N ASP A 192 -5.54 5.61 -9.71
CA ASP A 192 -5.94 4.34 -10.32
C ASP A 192 -6.99 3.64 -9.47
N GLU A 193 -7.93 2.96 -10.14
CA GLU A 193 -8.88 2.06 -9.49
C GLU A 193 -8.26 0.67 -9.38
N VAL A 194 -8.09 0.18 -8.16
CA VAL A 194 -7.60 -1.18 -7.89
C VAL A 194 -8.77 -2.01 -7.40
N VAL A 195 -8.99 -3.14 -8.06
CA VAL A 195 -10.08 -4.06 -7.76
C VAL A 195 -9.53 -5.33 -7.14
N PHE A 196 -10.20 -5.82 -6.10
CA PHE A 196 -9.90 -7.08 -5.45
C PHE A 196 -11.14 -7.97 -5.48
N THR A 197 -10.94 -9.27 -5.71
CA THR A 197 -11.96 -10.29 -5.51
C THR A 197 -11.66 -11.05 -4.22
N VAL A 198 -12.65 -11.15 -3.33
CA VAL A 198 -12.61 -12.01 -2.14
C VAL A 198 -13.09 -13.40 -2.53
N LEU A 199 -12.25 -14.41 -2.32
CA LEU A 199 -12.54 -15.80 -2.61
C LEU A 199 -12.62 -16.63 -1.33
N ARG A 200 -13.59 -17.54 -1.28
CA ARG A 200 -13.70 -18.63 -0.30
C ARG A 200 -13.52 -19.95 -1.08
N HIS A 201 -12.45 -20.69 -0.80
CA HIS A 201 -12.13 -21.93 -1.51
C HIS A 201 -12.20 -21.77 -3.05
N GLY A 202 -11.54 -20.72 -3.55
CA GLY A 202 -11.50 -20.38 -4.99
C GLY A 202 -12.79 -19.81 -5.58
N ARG A 203 -13.87 -19.63 -4.79
CA ARG A 203 -15.15 -19.08 -5.27
C ARG A 203 -15.41 -17.68 -4.71
N PRO A 204 -15.95 -16.74 -5.50
CA PRO A 204 -16.25 -15.41 -4.99
C PRO A 204 -17.27 -15.42 -3.84
N VAL A 205 -17.04 -14.58 -2.84
CA VAL A 205 -17.91 -14.46 -1.66
C VAL A 205 -18.30 -13.00 -1.39
N ALA A 206 -19.60 -12.78 -1.21
CA ALA A 206 -20.20 -11.46 -0.99
C ALA A 206 -20.31 -11.11 0.50
N GLY A 207 -20.46 -9.81 0.79
CA GLY A 207 -20.73 -9.30 2.14
C GLY A 207 -19.54 -9.40 3.09
N VAL A 208 -18.33 -9.67 2.59
CA VAL A 208 -17.13 -9.73 3.42
C VAL A 208 -16.56 -8.31 3.56
N PRO A 209 -16.35 -7.81 4.79
CA PRO A 209 -15.72 -6.51 4.99
C PRO A 209 -14.26 -6.59 4.56
N VAL A 210 -13.89 -5.73 3.62
CA VAL A 210 -12.54 -5.52 3.14
C VAL A 210 -12.07 -4.15 3.58
N THR A 211 -10.87 -4.05 4.13
CA THR A 211 -10.23 -2.80 4.54
C THR A 211 -9.02 -2.56 3.67
N LEU A 212 -8.90 -1.37 3.08
CA LEU A 212 -7.66 -0.86 2.49
C LEU A 212 -7.04 0.18 3.43
N THR A 213 -5.76 0.01 3.76
CA THR A 213 -4.96 0.96 4.55
C THR A 213 -3.72 1.35 3.75
N THR A 214 -3.45 2.65 3.58
CA THR A 214 -2.24 3.14 2.92
C THR A 214 -1.10 3.38 3.92
N GLN A 215 0.11 3.60 3.40
CA GLN A 215 1.30 3.87 4.20
C GLN A 215 1.11 5.06 5.13
N GLN A 216 0.49 6.16 4.69
CA GLN A 216 0.27 7.32 5.55
C GLN A 216 -0.96 7.19 6.47
N GLY A 217 -1.56 5.99 6.53
CA GLY A 217 -2.64 5.67 7.46
C GLY A 217 -4.04 6.04 6.98
N TRP A 218 -4.22 6.41 5.70
CA TRP A 218 -5.58 6.51 5.16
C TRP A 218 -6.22 5.12 5.13
N ARG A 219 -7.47 5.04 5.57
CA ARG A 219 -8.20 3.77 5.71
C ARG A 219 -9.60 3.88 5.12
N SER A 220 -10.00 2.89 4.34
CA SER A 220 -11.37 2.73 3.84
C SER A 220 -11.84 1.30 4.01
N ILE A 221 -13.10 1.12 4.42
CA ILE A 221 -13.74 -0.19 4.57
C ILE A 221 -14.89 -0.26 3.57
N ARG A 222 -14.98 -1.35 2.82
CA ARG A 222 -16.07 -1.66 1.89
C ARG A 222 -16.41 -3.15 1.97
N GLU A 223 -17.64 -3.51 1.68
CA GLU A 223 -18.06 -4.92 1.61
C GLU A 223 -17.90 -5.45 0.19
N SER A 224 -17.56 -6.74 0.05
CA SER A 224 -17.50 -7.41 -1.25
C SER A 224 -18.89 -7.55 -1.88
N GLY A 225 -18.99 -7.29 -3.19
CA GLY A 225 -20.22 -7.43 -3.96
C GLY A 225 -20.65 -8.87 -4.20
N ALA A 226 -21.74 -9.07 -4.94
CA ALA A 226 -22.29 -10.40 -5.26
C ALA A 226 -21.31 -11.30 -6.03
N ASP A 227 -20.41 -10.70 -6.81
CA ASP A 227 -19.32 -11.34 -7.54
C ASP A 227 -18.02 -11.40 -6.72
N GLY A 228 -18.08 -11.12 -5.42
CA GLY A 228 -16.95 -11.05 -4.50
C GLY A 228 -16.02 -9.86 -4.71
N ARG A 229 -16.34 -8.94 -5.63
CA ARG A 229 -15.46 -7.82 -5.99
C ARG A 229 -15.61 -6.64 -5.06
N VAL A 230 -14.50 -5.94 -4.86
CA VAL A 230 -14.44 -4.65 -4.16
C VAL A 230 -13.40 -3.77 -4.84
N ALA A 231 -13.78 -2.53 -5.14
CA ALA A 231 -12.91 -1.58 -5.82
C ALA A 231 -12.52 -0.44 -4.88
N TYR A 232 -11.30 0.06 -5.03
CA TYR A 232 -10.77 1.23 -4.33
C TYR A 232 -10.06 2.14 -5.33
N THR A 233 -10.31 3.44 -5.25
CA THR A 233 -9.45 4.43 -5.91
C THR A 233 -8.26 4.71 -5.01
N MET A 234 -7.04 4.50 -5.52
CA MET A 234 -5.82 4.78 -4.77
C MET A 234 -5.71 6.27 -4.52
N LEU A 235 -5.75 6.68 -3.25
CA LEU A 235 -5.61 8.09 -2.91
C LEU A 235 -4.15 8.51 -2.94
N ARG A 236 -3.94 9.78 -3.24
CA ARG A 236 -2.66 10.44 -2.99
C ARG A 236 -2.60 10.82 -1.52
N ASP A 237 -1.61 10.31 -0.81
CA ASP A 237 -1.28 10.64 0.57
C ASP A 237 0.17 11.10 0.76
N TYR A 238 1.00 11.00 -0.28
CA TYR A 238 2.32 11.61 -0.37
C TYR A 238 2.24 13.09 -0.79
N PHE A 239 2.46 14.00 0.17
CA PHE A 239 2.48 15.45 -0.01
C PHE A 239 3.76 16.10 0.56
N PRO A 240 4.94 15.79 0.00
CA PRO A 240 6.19 16.43 0.42
C PRO A 240 6.22 17.89 -0.04
N SER A 241 7.19 18.65 0.46
CA SER A 241 7.54 19.93 -0.14
C SER A 241 8.05 19.74 -1.57
N TRP A 242 7.97 20.78 -2.41
CA TRP A 242 8.28 20.66 -3.84
C TRP A 242 9.71 20.18 -4.13
N HIS A 243 10.68 20.63 -3.35
CA HIS A 243 12.09 20.30 -3.54
C HIS A 243 12.45 18.89 -3.05
N GLU A 244 11.60 18.30 -2.21
CA GLU A 244 11.72 16.92 -1.71
C GLU A 244 10.87 15.93 -2.50
N PHE A 245 10.09 16.44 -3.47
CA PHE A 245 9.17 15.63 -4.22
C PHE A 245 9.90 14.57 -5.06
N ASN A 246 9.60 13.30 -4.80
CA ASN A 246 10.15 12.17 -5.55
C ASN A 246 9.04 11.45 -6.35
N ARG A 247 9.09 11.53 -7.68
CA ARG A 247 8.16 10.82 -8.57
C ARG A 247 8.21 9.30 -8.42
N ARG A 248 9.36 8.78 -7.98
CA ARG A 248 9.57 7.34 -7.74
C ARG A 248 9.31 6.97 -6.28
N HIS A 249 8.77 7.89 -5.47
CA HIS A 249 8.33 7.56 -4.13
C HIS A 249 7.33 6.41 -4.21
N ARG A 250 7.53 5.44 -3.33
CA ARG A 250 6.81 4.17 -3.31
C ARG A 250 6.16 4.07 -1.95
N ASP A 251 4.84 4.09 -1.94
CA ASP A 251 4.07 3.86 -0.73
C ASP A 251 3.50 2.43 -0.75
N THR A 252 3.50 1.80 0.41
CA THR A 252 2.86 0.50 0.62
C THR A 252 1.37 0.68 0.88
N PHE A 253 0.53 -0.18 0.33
CA PHE A 253 -0.84 -0.36 0.81
C PHE A 253 -1.02 -1.77 1.36
N LEU A 254 -1.95 -1.92 2.30
CA LEU A 254 -2.35 -3.19 2.88
C LEU A 254 -3.87 -3.34 2.71
N VAL A 255 -4.29 -4.44 2.10
CA VAL A 255 -5.69 -4.85 2.04
C VAL A 255 -5.89 -6.04 2.95
N SER A 256 -6.97 -6.04 3.73
CA SER A 256 -7.34 -7.15 4.59
C SER A 256 -8.83 -7.46 4.49
N ALA A 257 -9.16 -8.73 4.61
CA ALA A 257 -10.54 -9.21 4.70
C ALA A 257 -10.64 -10.22 5.85
N SER A 258 -11.76 -10.19 6.57
CA SER A 258 -12.00 -11.15 7.65
C SER A 258 -13.42 -11.71 7.56
N LEU A 259 -13.52 -13.01 7.78
CA LEU A 259 -14.76 -13.77 7.78
C LEU A 259 -14.78 -14.66 9.02
N GLU A 260 -15.87 -14.65 9.77
CA GLU A 260 -16.06 -15.49 10.94
C GLU A 260 -17.23 -16.45 10.72
N GLU A 261 -17.04 -17.71 11.11
CA GLU A 261 -18.04 -18.77 10.98
C GLU A 261 -18.19 -19.51 12.31
N GLU A 262 -19.42 -19.81 12.71
CA GLU A 262 -19.73 -20.61 13.91
C GLU A 262 -19.60 -22.12 13.63
N THR A 263 -18.38 -22.52 13.23
CA THR A 263 -18.05 -23.92 12.98
C THR A 263 -17.13 -24.42 14.09
N GLY A 264 -17.62 -25.39 14.87
CA GLY A 264 -16.83 -26.06 15.90
C GLY A 264 -16.00 -27.22 15.35
N GLY A 265 -14.90 -27.54 16.04
CA GLY A 265 -14.01 -28.63 15.64
C GLY A 265 -12.86 -28.83 16.62
N VAL A 266 -11.88 -29.65 16.23
CA VAL A 266 -10.63 -29.88 16.98
C VAL A 266 -9.46 -29.58 16.06
N TYR A 267 -8.53 -28.73 16.52
CA TYR A 267 -7.27 -28.43 15.83
C TYR A 267 -6.11 -28.63 16.80
N ASN A 268 -5.15 -29.49 16.44
CA ASN A 268 -4.02 -29.86 17.31
C ASN A 268 -4.47 -30.19 18.75
N ASP A 269 -5.40 -31.13 18.88
CA ASP A 269 -6.00 -31.60 20.15
C ASP A 269 -6.71 -30.51 20.99
N THR A 270 -6.91 -29.31 20.41
CA THR A 270 -7.62 -28.21 21.07
C THR A 270 -8.97 -27.98 20.40
N ALA A 271 -10.05 -28.06 21.17
CA ALA A 271 -11.40 -27.80 20.67
C ALA A 271 -11.62 -26.29 20.41
N HIS A 272 -12.44 -25.98 19.42
CA HIS A 272 -12.90 -24.62 19.12
C HIS A 272 -14.40 -24.65 18.75
N ARG A 273 -15.06 -23.50 18.87
CA ARG A 273 -16.49 -23.28 18.60
C ARG A 273 -16.74 -22.45 17.35
N SER A 274 -15.79 -21.59 16.99
CA SER A 274 -15.85 -20.75 15.79
C SER A 274 -14.51 -20.75 15.08
N VAL A 275 -14.53 -20.34 13.82
CA VAL A 275 -13.34 -20.13 13.00
C VAL A 275 -13.35 -18.70 12.48
N ARG A 276 -12.26 -17.97 12.70
CA ARG A 276 -12.01 -16.66 12.10
C ARG A 276 -10.93 -16.78 11.04
N TYR A 277 -11.28 -16.45 9.83
CA TYR A 277 -10.37 -16.34 8.70
C TYR A 277 -9.98 -14.88 8.53
N THR A 278 -8.68 -14.64 8.38
CA THR A 278 -8.14 -13.33 8.03
C THR A 278 -7.23 -13.54 6.84
N THR A 279 -7.41 -12.76 5.78
CA THR A 279 -6.48 -12.73 4.66
C THR A 279 -5.98 -11.31 4.45
N THR A 280 -4.71 -11.18 4.09
CA THR A 280 -4.08 -9.91 3.78
C THR A 280 -3.36 -9.99 2.44
N LEU A 281 -3.37 -8.87 1.71
CA LEU A 281 -2.59 -8.67 0.49
C LEU A 281 -1.97 -7.29 0.59
N SER A 282 -0.63 -7.21 0.55
CA SER A 282 0.06 -5.92 0.46
C SER A 282 0.59 -5.68 -0.95
N GLY A 283 0.72 -4.40 -1.29
CA GLY A 283 1.22 -3.98 -2.59
C GLY A 283 1.77 -2.56 -2.52
N HIS A 284 2.10 -2.01 -3.68
CA HIS A 284 2.76 -0.71 -3.78
C HIS A 284 2.07 0.16 -4.80
N TYR A 285 2.11 1.47 -4.54
CA TYR A 285 1.65 2.48 -5.47
C TYR A 285 2.58 3.68 -5.47
N TYR A 286 2.46 4.48 -6.53
CA TYR A 286 3.34 5.61 -6.81
C TYR A 286 2.53 6.89 -7.03
N PRO A 287 3.11 8.08 -6.84
CA PRO A 287 2.47 9.32 -7.24
C PRO A 287 2.12 9.35 -8.74
N SER A 288 0.91 9.83 -9.08
CA SER A 288 0.46 9.96 -10.47
C SER A 288 1.37 10.85 -11.29
N SER A 289 1.69 10.43 -12.52
CA SER A 289 2.44 11.27 -13.45
C SER A 289 1.63 12.47 -13.98
N HIS A 290 0.30 12.38 -13.94
CA HIS A 290 -0.60 13.42 -14.44
C HIS A 290 -0.54 14.69 -13.59
N ASP A 291 -0.28 14.55 -12.29
CA ASP A 291 -0.16 15.65 -11.34
C ASP A 291 0.91 16.66 -11.75
N TYR A 292 1.98 16.25 -12.44
CA TYR A 292 3.05 17.16 -12.90
C TYR A 292 2.74 17.82 -14.23
N ARG A 293 1.97 17.16 -15.10
CA ARG A 293 1.74 17.63 -16.46
C ARG A 293 0.95 18.93 -16.45
N SER A 294 0.00 19.08 -15.53
CA SER A 294 -0.80 20.30 -15.36
C SER A 294 0.05 21.53 -15.02
N TYR A 295 1.06 21.40 -14.16
CA TYR A 295 1.95 22.51 -13.81
C TYR A 295 2.84 22.96 -14.97
N ALA A 296 3.40 22.01 -15.74
CA ALA A 296 4.19 22.35 -16.92
C ALA A 296 3.36 23.10 -17.96
N TRP A 297 2.09 22.72 -18.14
CA TRP A 297 1.15 23.45 -19.00
C TRP A 297 0.86 24.86 -18.46
N GLY A 298 0.61 25.00 -17.16
CA GLY A 298 0.37 26.31 -16.54
C GLY A 298 1.56 27.27 -16.68
N LEU A 299 2.78 26.77 -16.44
CA LEU A 299 4.00 27.54 -16.63
C LEU A 299 4.23 27.89 -18.10
N GLY A 300 4.05 26.91 -19.00
CA GLY A 300 4.18 27.12 -20.44
C GLY A 300 3.22 28.17 -20.97
N LEU A 301 1.95 28.13 -20.54
CA LEU A 301 0.95 29.14 -20.89
C LEU A 301 1.32 30.53 -20.33
N THR A 302 1.80 30.58 -19.08
CA THR A 302 2.22 31.84 -18.44
C THR A 302 3.40 32.48 -19.18
N LEU A 303 4.43 31.69 -19.51
CA LEU A 303 5.58 32.16 -20.27
C LEU A 303 5.19 32.61 -21.68
N LEU A 304 4.28 31.88 -22.34
CA LEU A 304 3.75 32.27 -23.64
C LEU A 304 3.03 33.62 -23.56
N VAL A 305 2.11 33.79 -22.60
CA VAL A 305 1.39 35.06 -22.40
C VAL A 305 2.36 36.20 -22.08
N ALA A 306 3.35 35.97 -21.21
CA ALA A 306 4.37 36.96 -20.88
C ALA A 306 5.22 37.36 -22.09
N ALA A 307 5.64 36.39 -22.91
CA ALA A 307 6.43 36.65 -24.11
C ALA A 307 5.62 37.41 -25.17
N PHE A 308 4.37 37.02 -25.43
CA PHE A 308 3.49 37.73 -26.37
C PHE A 308 3.13 39.12 -25.87
N GLY A 309 2.76 39.26 -24.59
CA GLY A 309 2.46 40.54 -23.98
C GLY A 309 3.66 41.48 -24.00
N GLY A 310 4.85 40.98 -23.62
CA GLY A 310 6.09 41.74 -23.68
C GLY A 310 6.45 42.17 -25.11
N THR A 311 6.31 41.28 -26.09
CA THR A 311 6.57 41.58 -27.51
C THR A 311 5.58 42.60 -28.05
N ALA A 312 4.28 42.46 -27.74
CA ALA A 312 3.25 43.40 -28.16
C ALA A 312 3.50 44.80 -27.58
N ILE A 313 3.83 44.90 -26.29
CA ILE A 313 4.19 46.16 -25.62
C ILE A 313 5.46 46.76 -26.25
N TYR A 314 6.48 45.95 -26.51
CA TYR A 314 7.72 46.38 -27.14
C TYR A 314 7.47 46.97 -28.55
N LEU A 315 6.74 46.24 -29.40
CA LEU A 315 6.39 46.71 -30.75
C LEU A 315 5.51 47.97 -30.71
N TYR A 316 4.56 48.03 -29.78
CA TYR A 316 3.73 49.22 -29.56
C TYR A 316 4.57 50.44 -29.17
N ARG A 317 5.50 50.28 -28.22
CA ARG A 317 6.43 51.35 -27.82
C ARG A 317 7.33 51.77 -28.96
N ARG A 318 7.94 50.83 -29.68
CA ARG A 318 8.83 51.11 -30.81
C ARG A 318 8.15 51.92 -31.91
N ARG A 319 6.85 51.68 -32.18
CA ARG A 319 6.08 52.48 -33.15
C ARG A 319 5.80 53.91 -32.69
N ARG A 320 5.79 54.18 -31.38
CA ARG A 320 5.50 55.52 -30.82
C ARG A 320 6.74 56.38 -30.59
N VAL A 321 7.95 55.80 -30.61
CA VAL A 321 9.18 56.60 -30.62
C VAL A 321 9.26 57.28 -31.99
N GLN A 322 8.79 58.53 -32.09
CA GLN A 322 8.94 59.29 -33.32
C GLN A 322 10.44 59.50 -33.58
N PRO A 323 10.92 59.26 -34.82
CA PRO A 323 12.28 59.62 -35.17
C PRO A 323 12.47 61.12 -34.95
N PHE A 324 13.64 61.48 -34.44
CA PHE A 324 14.03 62.87 -34.17
C PHE A 324 13.73 63.71 -35.42
N LYS A 325 12.77 64.63 -35.35
CA LYS A 325 12.55 65.60 -36.42
C LYS A 325 13.64 66.65 -36.29
N GLU A 326 14.60 66.66 -37.20
CA GLU A 326 15.53 67.78 -37.34
C GLU A 326 14.72 69.05 -37.60
N VAL A 327 14.79 69.99 -36.66
CA VAL A 327 14.26 71.34 -36.84
C VAL A 327 15.28 72.09 -37.68
N ARG A 328 14.99 72.30 -38.97
CA ARG A 328 15.74 73.25 -39.79
C ARG A 328 15.26 74.65 -39.45
N PHE A 329 16.14 75.44 -38.84
CA PHE A 329 15.90 76.86 -38.68
C PHE A 329 16.17 77.54 -40.02
N ASP A 330 15.16 78.23 -40.55
CA ASP A 330 15.29 79.09 -41.73
C ASP A 330 15.70 80.47 -41.23
N GLU A 331 16.99 80.78 -41.31
CA GLU A 331 17.54 82.10 -40.95
C GLU A 331 17.32 83.07 -42.13
N GLN A 332 16.09 83.57 -42.27
CA GLN A 332 15.81 84.80 -43.02
C GLN A 332 14.81 85.66 -42.24
N ALA A 333 15.34 86.65 -41.51
CA ALA A 333 14.60 87.79 -41.00
C ALA A 333 15.42 89.06 -41.21
#